data_AF-A0A7S0WI45-F1
#
_entry.id   AF-A0A7S0WI45-F1
#
_cell.length_a   1.000
_cell.length_b   1.000
_cell.length_c   1.000
_cell.angle_alpha   90.00
_cell.angle_beta   90.00
_cell.angle_gamma   90.00
#
_symmetry.space_group_name_H-M   'P 1'
#
loop_
_entity.id
_entity.type
_entity.pdbx_description
1 polymer ?
#
loop_
_entity_poly.entity_id
_entity_poly.type
_entity_poly.pdbx_seq_one_letter_code
_entity_poly.pdbx_strand_id
1 'polypeptide(L)'
;GRCFRRGWEAVPETQDCFLVLLGEPMQRWAADKWFAPLHYIPSPAPASPPMDETGLPARLTLAYFHSPDYRLLIPHPSKPPMTIHDHWWMLFDRGVSRADDTDEEASRLSRR
;
A
#
# COMPACT_ATOMS: atom_id res chain seq x y z
N GLY A 1 5.39 12.17 -20.35
CA GLY A 1 6.46 11.39 -19.67
C GLY A 1 6.07 11.20 -18.22
N ARG A 2 6.37 10.11 -17.51
CA ARG A 2 7.28 8.98 -17.72
C ARG A 2 6.59 7.73 -17.15
N CYS A 3 6.60 6.62 -17.88
CA CYS A 3 6.29 5.30 -17.33
C CYS A 3 7.55 4.81 -16.63
N PHE A 4 7.56 4.78 -15.29
CA PHE A 4 8.64 4.15 -14.53
C PHE A 4 8.52 2.63 -14.68
N ARG A 5 8.97 2.06 -15.80
CA ARG A 5 9.26 0.62 -15.89
C ARG A 5 10.61 0.36 -15.22
N ARG A 6 10.66 0.48 -13.90
CA ARG A 6 11.61 -0.28 -13.10
C ARG A 6 10.79 -1.37 -12.43
N GLY A 7 11.26 -2.61 -12.52
CA GLY A 7 10.57 -3.75 -11.92
C GLY A 7 10.47 -3.60 -10.40
N TRP A 8 9.98 -4.64 -9.74
CA TRP A 8 9.96 -4.69 -8.29
C TRP A 8 11.38 -4.63 -7.73
N GLU A 9 11.60 -3.75 -6.77
CA GLU A 9 12.86 -3.59 -6.06
C GLU A 9 12.67 -3.98 -4.60
N ALA A 10 13.57 -4.82 -4.07
CA ALA A 10 13.54 -5.23 -2.69
C ALA A 10 13.92 -4.05 -1.79
N VAL A 11 13.11 -3.79 -0.77
CA VAL A 11 13.42 -2.77 0.24
C VAL A 11 14.37 -3.38 1.27
N PRO A 12 15.53 -2.76 1.55
CA PRO A 12 16.47 -3.30 2.54
C PRO A 12 15.89 -3.26 3.95
N GLU A 13 16.03 -4.35 4.69
CA GLU A 13 15.72 -4.39 6.11
C GLU A 13 16.81 -3.66 6.89
N THR A 14 16.52 -2.43 7.31
CA THR A 14 17.45 -1.62 8.09
C THR A 14 16.98 -1.58 9.54
N GLN A 15 17.85 -1.96 10.47
CA GLN A 15 17.56 -1.91 11.90
C GLN A 15 17.35 -0.46 12.36
N ASP A 16 16.51 -0.28 13.37
CA ASP A 16 16.22 1.01 14.03
C ASP A 16 15.73 2.13 13.08
N CYS A 17 15.13 1.74 11.95
CA CYS A 17 14.66 2.67 10.92
C CYS A 17 13.19 2.45 10.59
N PHE A 18 12.54 3.52 10.13
CA PHE A 18 11.21 3.45 9.54
C PHE A 18 11.29 3.56 8.02
N LEU A 19 10.54 2.71 7.33
CA LEU A 19 10.24 2.92 5.91
C LEU A 19 9.12 3.96 5.80
N VAL A 20 9.40 5.08 5.16
CA VAL A 20 8.42 6.15 4.92
C VAL A 20 8.05 6.20 3.45
N LEU A 21 6.76 6.05 3.15
CA LEU A 21 6.22 6.11 1.80
C LEU A 21 5.22 7.26 1.68
N LEU A 22 5.12 7.83 0.48
CA LEU A 22 4.11 8.84 0.17
C LEU A 22 2.79 8.15 -0.19
N GLY A 23 1.68 8.65 0.36
CA GLY A 23 0.33 8.25 -0.03
C GLY A 23 -0.20 9.02 -1.23
N GLU A 24 -1.27 8.52 -1.83
CA GLU A 24 -1.97 9.19 -2.94
C GLU A 24 -2.41 10.63 -2.64
N PRO A 25 -2.84 11.01 -1.40
CA PRO A 25 -3.17 12.40 -1.07
C PRO A 25 -2.01 13.37 -1.33
N MET A 26 -0.78 12.96 -1.00
CA MET A 26 0.43 13.76 -1.22
C MET A 26 0.76 13.89 -2.71
N GLN A 27 0.63 12.80 -3.47
CA GLN A 27 0.78 12.84 -4.93
C GLN A 27 -0.22 13.81 -5.57
N ARG A 28 -1.49 13.77 -5.14
CA ARG A 28 -2.53 14.70 -5.63
C ARG A 28 -2.21 16.14 -5.27
N TRP A 29 -1.89 16.41 -4.01
CA TRP A 29 -1.54 17.76 -3.56
C TRP A 29 -0.35 18.33 -4.33
N ALA A 30 0.65 17.49 -4.64
CA ALA A 30 1.81 17.87 -5.44
C ALA A 30 1.54 17.96 -6.96
N ALA A 31 0.28 17.91 -7.38
CA ALA A 31 -0.14 17.93 -8.79
C ALA A 31 0.59 16.87 -9.64
N ASP A 32 0.64 15.64 -9.13
CA ASP A 32 1.31 14.48 -9.74
C ASP A 32 2.83 14.64 -9.97
N LYS A 33 3.47 15.65 -9.36
CA LYS A 33 4.95 15.79 -9.37
C LYS A 33 5.62 14.81 -8.43
N TRP A 34 4.94 14.40 -7.37
CA TRP A 34 5.38 13.36 -6.44
C TRP A 34 4.59 12.09 -6.71
N PHE A 35 5.17 10.93 -6.39
CA PHE A 35 4.58 9.64 -6.71
C PHE A 35 4.37 8.81 -5.44
N ALA A 36 3.17 8.26 -5.30
CA ALA A 36 2.85 7.26 -4.29
C ALA A 36 3.30 5.88 -4.82
N PRO A 37 4.36 5.28 -4.23
CA PRO A 37 4.92 4.04 -4.77
C PRO A 37 3.98 2.85 -4.57
N LEU A 38 3.86 2.02 -5.61
CA LEU A 38 3.27 0.69 -5.47
C LEU A 38 4.22 -0.17 -4.64
N HIS A 39 3.66 -0.85 -3.65
CA HIS A 39 4.39 -1.77 -2.78
C HIS A 39 3.50 -2.98 -2.51
N TYR A 40 4.14 -4.12 -2.25
CA TYR A 40 3.46 -5.36 -1.89
C TYR A 40 4.35 -6.13 -0.92
N ILE A 41 3.74 -7.00 -0.13
CA ILE A 41 4.46 -7.95 0.69
C ILE A 41 4.38 -9.30 -0.05
N PRO A 42 5.50 -9.85 -0.54
CA PRO A 42 5.47 -11.17 -1.13
C PRO A 42 5.03 -12.19 -0.08
N SER A 43 4.14 -13.10 -0.45
CA SER A 43 3.80 -14.23 0.42
C SER A 43 5.07 -15.03 0.73
N PRO A 44 5.28 -15.49 1.97
CA PRO A 44 6.25 -16.56 2.21
C PRO A 44 5.87 -17.76 1.33
N ALA A 45 6.87 -18.47 0.82
CA ALA A 45 6.72 -19.68 0.01
C ALA A 45 5.81 -20.71 0.71
N PRO A 46 5.22 -21.70 0.00
CA PRO A 46 4.04 -22.46 0.44
C PRO A 46 4.25 -23.44 1.63
N ALA A 47 5.41 -23.42 2.26
CA ALA A 47 5.65 -24.14 3.50
C ALA A 47 5.78 -23.09 4.61
N SER A 48 4.84 -23.11 5.56
CA SER A 48 4.78 -22.40 6.85
C SER A 48 5.74 -21.21 7.04
N PRO A 49 5.25 -20.00 7.35
CA PRO A 49 6.13 -18.85 7.56
C PRO A 49 7.27 -19.25 8.51
N PRO A 50 8.54 -18.94 8.18
CA PRO A 50 9.64 -19.30 9.05
C PRO A 50 9.31 -18.79 10.45
N MET A 51 9.38 -19.68 11.42
CA MET A 51 9.08 -19.38 12.81
C MET A 51 10.40 -19.01 13.49
N ASP A 52 10.36 -18.02 14.39
CA ASP A 52 11.49 -17.77 15.27
C ASP A 52 11.64 -18.89 16.32
N GLU A 53 12.67 -18.79 17.15
CA GLU A 53 12.95 -19.76 18.23
C GLU A 53 11.84 -19.85 19.30
N THR A 54 10.91 -18.90 19.30
CA THR A 54 9.74 -18.86 20.21
C THR A 54 8.47 -19.41 19.58
N GLY A 55 8.51 -19.79 18.30
CA GLY A 55 7.34 -20.25 17.57
C GLY A 55 6.41 -19.09 17.15
N LEU A 56 6.94 -17.90 16.91
CA LEU A 56 6.21 -16.77 16.30
C LEU A 56 6.64 -16.58 14.84
N PRO A 57 5.83 -15.94 13.98
CA PRO A 57 6.24 -15.60 12.62
C PRO A 57 7.53 -14.77 12.66
N ALA A 58 8.54 -15.15 11.87
CA ALA A 58 9.85 -14.49 11.84
C ALA A 58 9.81 -12.99 11.44
N ARG A 59 8.65 -12.46 11.03
CA ARG A 59 8.47 -11.06 10.66
C ARG A 59 7.13 -10.51 11.16
N LEU A 60 7.21 -9.45 11.96
CA LEU A 60 6.09 -8.57 12.29
C LEU A 60 6.22 -7.26 11.49
N THR A 61 5.13 -6.79 10.89
CA THR A 61 5.10 -5.48 10.22
C THR A 61 4.00 -4.63 10.84
N LEU A 62 4.35 -3.43 11.29
CA LEU A 62 3.40 -2.43 11.78
C LEU A 62 3.34 -1.27 10.79
N ALA A 63 2.18 -1.10 10.14
CA ALA A 63 1.94 0.04 9.26
C ALA A 63 1.24 1.16 10.05
N TYR A 64 1.75 2.38 9.90
CA TYR A 64 1.14 3.59 10.45
C TYR A 64 0.88 4.60 9.33
N PHE A 65 -0.32 5.18 9.31
CA PHE A 65 -0.73 6.16 8.30
C PHE A 65 -0.86 7.54 8.95
N HIS A 66 0.09 8.43 8.65
CA HIS A 66 -0.01 9.83 9.04
C HIS A 66 -0.98 10.56 8.11
N SER A 67 -2.21 10.78 8.56
CA SER A 67 -3.25 11.50 7.82
C SER A 67 -3.55 12.86 8.46
N PRO A 68 -3.73 13.92 7.65
CA PRO A 68 -4.26 15.19 8.14
C PRO A 68 -5.76 15.08 8.50
N ASP A 69 -6.34 16.18 8.98
CA ASP A 69 -7.77 16.26 9.32
C ASP A 69 -8.65 15.73 8.17
N TYR A 70 -9.67 14.93 8.51
CA TYR A 70 -10.53 14.26 7.54
C TYR A 70 -11.29 15.23 6.64
N ARG A 71 -11.54 16.47 7.09
CA ARG A 71 -12.23 17.52 6.34
C ARG A 71 -11.28 18.33 5.46
N LEU A 72 -9.97 18.12 5.56
CA LEU A 72 -8.98 18.83 4.75
C LEU A 72 -9.27 18.57 3.26
N LEU A 73 -9.41 19.65 2.50
CA LEU A 73 -9.61 19.61 1.05
C LEU A 73 -8.25 19.50 0.34
N ILE A 74 -8.10 18.51 -0.53
CA ILE A 74 -6.91 18.28 -1.35
C ILE A 74 -7.14 18.92 -2.73
N PRO A 75 -6.43 20.00 -3.06
CA PRO A 75 -6.54 20.65 -4.36
C PRO A 75 -5.78 19.86 -5.44
N HIS A 76 -6.21 20.02 -6.68
CA HIS A 76 -5.47 19.59 -7.87
C HIS A 76 -5.82 20.52 -9.04
N PRO A 77 -4.86 20.94 -9.87
CA PRO A 77 -5.13 21.92 -10.94
C PRO A 77 -6.11 21.42 -12.01
N SER A 78 -6.19 20.10 -12.22
CA SER A 78 -7.00 19.49 -13.29
C SER A 78 -8.00 18.41 -12.83
N LYS A 79 -8.10 18.14 -11.53
CA LYS A 79 -9.01 17.11 -10.98
C LYS A 79 -9.95 17.79 -9.97
N PRO A 80 -11.21 17.35 -9.83
CA PRO A 80 -12.14 17.95 -8.87
C PRO A 80 -11.55 17.92 -7.45
N PRO A 81 -11.72 18.96 -6.63
CA PRO A 81 -11.22 18.91 -5.26
C PRO A 81 -11.90 17.77 -4.49
N MET A 82 -11.16 17.14 -3.58
CA MET A 82 -11.66 16.04 -2.76
C MET A 82 -11.16 16.18 -1.34
N THR A 83 -11.92 15.75 -0.33
CA THR A 83 -11.44 15.73 1.05
C THR A 83 -10.61 14.48 1.35
N ILE A 84 -9.89 14.49 2.47
CA ILE A 84 -9.22 13.30 3.00
C ILE A 84 -10.23 12.20 3.34
N HIS A 85 -11.39 12.59 3.87
CA HIS A 85 -12.50 11.67 4.11
C HIS A 85 -12.96 10.99 2.81
N ASP A 86 -13.21 11.75 1.74
CA ASP A 86 -13.62 11.19 0.45
C ASP A 86 -12.58 10.19 -0.07
N HIS A 87 -11.29 10.52 0.07
CA HIS A 87 -10.19 9.65 -0.35
C HIS A 87 -10.20 8.31 0.42
N TRP A 88 -10.24 8.37 1.74
CA TRP A 88 -10.28 7.17 2.57
C TRP A 88 -11.55 6.35 2.33
N TRP A 89 -12.70 7.00 2.23
CA TRP A 89 -13.96 6.33 1.96
C TRP A 89 -13.91 5.57 0.64
N MET A 90 -13.41 6.20 -0.43
CA MET A 90 -13.22 5.54 -1.72
C MET A 90 -12.25 4.35 -1.64
N LEU A 91 -11.18 4.42 -0.84
CA LEU A 91 -10.24 3.31 -0.67
C LEU A 91 -10.85 2.15 0.11
N PHE A 92 -11.57 2.42 1.20
CA PHE A 92 -12.19 1.37 2.00
C PHE A 92 -13.37 0.72 1.29
N ASP A 93 -14.21 1.51 0.61
CA ASP A 93 -15.30 0.99 -0.21
C ASP A 93 -14.76 0.04 -1.30
N ARG A 94 -13.70 0.47 -2.01
CA ARG A 94 -13.01 -0.39 -3.00
C ARG A 94 -12.25 -1.55 -2.38
N GLY A 95 -11.70 -1.37 -1.19
CA GLY A 95 -10.85 -2.32 -0.48
C GLY A 95 -11.65 -3.48 0.11
N VAL A 96 -12.82 -3.19 0.68
CA VAL A 96 -13.78 -4.21 1.12
C VAL A 96 -14.26 -5.03 -0.08
N SER A 97 -14.57 -4.39 -1.21
CA SER A 97 -14.98 -5.14 -2.41
C SER A 97 -13.88 -6.04 -2.99
N ARG A 98 -12.58 -5.70 -2.84
CA ARG A 98 -11.47 -6.53 -3.36
C ARG A 98 -10.96 -7.57 -2.37
N ALA A 99 -11.12 -7.36 -1.07
CA ALA A 99 -10.72 -8.34 -0.05
C ALA A 99 -11.57 -9.62 -0.15
N ASP A 100 -12.82 -9.50 -0.60
CA ASP A 100 -13.69 -10.66 -0.89
C ASP A 100 -13.25 -11.44 -2.15
N ASP A 101 -12.60 -10.77 -3.11
CA ASP A 101 -12.15 -11.39 -4.38
C ASP A 101 -10.78 -12.11 -4.26
N THR A 102 -9.98 -11.81 -3.23
CA THR A 102 -8.61 -12.33 -3.12
C THR A 102 -8.52 -13.83 -2.88
N ASP A 103 -9.53 -14.45 -2.27
CA ASP A 103 -9.53 -15.90 -2.04
C ASP A 103 -9.80 -16.72 -3.33
N GLU A 104 -10.59 -16.18 -4.26
CA GLU A 104 -10.92 -16.87 -5.51
C GLU A 104 -9.81 -16.72 -6.55
N GLU A 105 -9.22 -15.53 -6.70
CA GLU A 105 -8.09 -15.26 -7.61
C GLU A 105 -6.80 -15.97 -7.14
N ALA A 106 -6.49 -15.97 -5.83
CA ALA A 106 -5.36 -16.72 -5.29
C ALA A 106 -5.53 -18.24 -5.50
N SER A 107 -6.77 -18.75 -5.41
CA SER A 107 -7.11 -20.14 -5.71
C SER A 107 -7.06 -20.53 -7.19
N ARG A 108 -7.11 -19.56 -8.12
CA ARG A 108 -6.93 -19.80 -9.57
C ARG A 108 -5.47 -19.83 -9.97
N LEU A 109 -4.65 -18.98 -9.34
CA LEU A 109 -3.20 -18.92 -9.56
C LEU A 109 -2.46 -20.11 -8.96
N SER A 110 -2.97 -20.75 -7.91
CA SER A 110 -2.39 -21.97 -7.31
C SER A 110 -2.74 -23.27 -8.06
N ARG A 111 -3.66 -23.21 -9.03
CA ARG A 111 -4.11 -24.35 -9.87
C ARG A 111 -3.50 -24.36 -11.27
N ARG A 112 -2.50 -23.52 -11.54
CA ARG A 112 -1.76 -23.49 -12.81
C ARG A 112 -0.28 -23.81 -12.60
#